data_AF-A0A7S3RC84-F1
#
_entry.id   AF-A0A7S3RC84-F1
#
_cell.length_a   1.000
_cell.length_b   1.000
_cell.length_c   1.000
_cell.angle_alpha   90.00
_cell.angle_beta   90.00
_cell.angle_gamma   90.00
#
_symmetry.space_group_name_H-M   'P 1'
#
loop_
_entity.id
_entity.type
_entity.pdbx_description
1 polymer ?
#
loop_
_entity_poly.entity_id
_entity_poly.type
_entity_poly.pdbx_seq_one_letter_code
_entity_poly.pdbx_strand_id
1 'polypeptide(L)'
;HVDDTSWLAAAAGIPAFHLGVEILGMELSFGTQGLISNCPGEHETYKYRGALPLGLAWRTEQQVTEVLHDMSREWGDQVYSINGRNCQTFAEALCSRLGLE
;
A
#
# COMPACT_ATOMS: atom_id res chain seq x y z
N HIS A 1 -0.79 0.68 -7.28
CA HIS A 1 -0.86 -0.66 -7.88
C HIS A 1 -2.05 -1.39 -7.30
N VAL A 2 -2.78 -2.11 -8.15
CA VAL A 2 -3.97 -2.88 -7.78
C VAL A 2 -3.73 -4.33 -8.18
N ASP A 3 -3.85 -5.24 -7.23
CA ASP A 3 -3.75 -6.68 -7.50
C ASP A 3 -5.01 -7.42 -7.04
N ASP A 4 -5.35 -8.52 -7.73
CA ASP A 4 -6.51 -9.34 -7.36
C ASP A 4 -6.20 -10.15 -6.08
N THR A 5 -7.05 -10.05 -5.05
CA THR A 5 -6.91 -10.87 -3.83
C THR A 5 -7.40 -12.32 -4.07
N SER A 6 -6.98 -13.23 -3.18
CA SER A 6 -7.37 -14.64 -3.24
C SER A 6 -8.90 -14.87 -3.13
N TRP A 7 -9.33 -16.03 -3.61
CA TRP A 7 -10.71 -16.53 -3.72
C TRP A 7 -11.62 -16.33 -2.48
N LEU A 8 -11.07 -16.09 -1.29
CA LEU A 8 -11.82 -15.89 -0.04
C LEU A 8 -12.65 -14.59 -0.04
N ALA A 9 -12.18 -13.52 -0.67
CA ALA A 9 -12.96 -12.29 -0.82
C ALA A 9 -14.08 -12.43 -1.88
N ALA A 10 -13.78 -13.16 -2.96
CA ALA A 10 -14.78 -13.53 -3.97
C ALA A 10 -15.91 -14.38 -3.38
N ALA A 11 -15.61 -15.28 -2.44
CA ALA A 11 -16.60 -16.09 -1.72
C ALA A 11 -17.55 -15.25 -0.83
N ALA A 12 -17.13 -14.05 -0.41
CA ALA A 12 -17.95 -13.13 0.37
C ALA A 12 -18.72 -12.10 -0.49
N GLY A 13 -18.53 -12.10 -1.81
CA GLY A 13 -19.17 -11.14 -2.72
C GLY A 13 -18.67 -9.69 -2.59
N ILE A 14 -17.55 -9.48 -1.88
CA ILE A 14 -16.93 -8.17 -1.71
C ILE A 14 -15.69 -8.14 -2.61
N PRO A 15 -15.61 -7.23 -3.60
CA PRO A 15 -14.38 -7.08 -4.36
C PRO A 15 -13.28 -6.56 -3.44
N ALA A 16 -12.39 -7.46 -3.00
CA ALA A 16 -11.18 -7.08 -2.31
C ALA A 16 -10.02 -7.07 -3.31
N PHE A 17 -9.32 -5.95 -3.33
CA PHE A 17 -8.09 -5.78 -4.09
C PHE A 17 -6.97 -5.50 -3.11
N HIS A 18 -5.79 -6.03 -3.42
CA HIS A 18 -4.57 -5.63 -2.73
C HIS A 18 -4.09 -4.33 -3.36
N LEU A 19 -3.63 -3.41 -2.51
CA LEU A 19 -3.16 -2.09 -2.95
C LEU A 19 -1.72 -1.87 -2.49
N GLY A 20 -0.90 -1.40 -3.41
CA GLY A 20 0.43 -0.86 -3.16
C GLY A 20 0.55 0.58 -3.67
N VAL A 21 1.31 1.41 -2.97
CA VAL A 21 1.65 2.78 -3.37
C VAL A 21 3.07 2.79 -3.90
N GLU A 22 3.23 3.19 -5.16
CA GLU A 22 4.55 3.41 -5.74
C GLU A 22 5.02 4.83 -5.47
N ILE A 23 6.20 4.97 -4.87
CA ILE A 23 6.85 6.25 -4.63
C ILE A 23 8.37 6.09 -4.68
N LEU A 24 9.06 7.04 -5.33
CA LEU A 24 10.52 6.98 -5.56
C LEU A 24 10.98 5.66 -6.21
N GLY A 25 10.15 5.07 -7.08
CA GLY A 25 10.44 3.80 -7.77
C GLY A 25 10.33 2.55 -6.89
N MET A 26 9.80 2.66 -5.67
CA MET A 26 9.53 1.53 -4.79
C MET A 26 8.02 1.41 -4.54
N GLU A 27 7.50 0.19 -4.57
CA GLU A 27 6.11 -0.08 -4.22
C GLU A 27 6.00 -0.57 -2.78
N LEU A 28 5.19 0.14 -1.99
CA LEU A 28 4.95 -0.16 -0.58
C LEU A 28 3.51 -0.63 -0.37
N SER A 29 3.36 -1.72 0.37
CA SER A 29 2.05 -2.26 0.75
C SER A 29 2.07 -2.82 2.17
N PHE A 30 0.90 -2.99 2.78
CA PHE A 30 0.77 -3.55 4.12
C PHE A 30 0.03 -4.87 4.08
N GLY A 31 0.65 -5.92 4.59
CA GLY A 31 0.14 -7.29 4.60
C GLY A 31 0.18 -7.96 5.97
N THR A 32 -0.11 -9.25 6.01
CA THR A 32 -0.12 -10.04 7.26
C THR A 32 1.24 -10.16 7.93
N GLN A 33 2.33 -9.95 7.18
CA GLN A 33 3.71 -9.93 7.69
C GLN A 33 4.20 -8.50 8.01
N GLY A 34 3.30 -7.51 7.98
CA GLY A 34 3.65 -6.11 8.18
C GLY A 34 3.87 -5.36 6.87
N LEU A 35 4.76 -4.36 6.91
CA LEU A 35 5.10 -3.53 5.76
C LEU A 35 5.97 -4.30 4.76
N ILE A 36 5.60 -4.26 3.49
CA ILE A 36 6.29 -4.94 2.38
C ILE A 36 6.72 -3.89 1.37
N SER A 37 7.95 -4.00 0.87
CA SER A 37 8.51 -3.16 -0.20
C SER A 37 8.95 -4.05 -1.35
N ASN A 38 8.44 -3.79 -2.55
CA ASN A 38 8.74 -4.54 -3.76
C ASN A 38 9.10 -3.62 -4.93
N CYS A 39 9.63 -4.20 -6.00
CA CYS A 39 9.66 -3.54 -7.31
C CYS A 39 8.22 -3.27 -7.79
N PRO A 40 7.96 -2.12 -8.43
CA PRO A 40 6.61 -1.78 -8.90
C PRO A 40 6.01 -2.82 -9.84
N GLY A 41 4.80 -3.29 -9.51
CA GLY A 41 4.07 -4.29 -10.28
C GLY A 41 4.59 -5.73 -10.15
N GLU A 42 5.57 -5.98 -9.27
CA GLU A 42 6.19 -7.30 -9.05
C GLU A 42 5.70 -7.97 -7.75
N HIS A 43 4.43 -7.78 -7.37
CA HIS A 43 3.90 -8.41 -6.17
C HIS A 43 3.81 -9.94 -6.33
N GLU A 44 4.68 -10.69 -5.64
CA GLU A 44 4.87 -12.15 -5.84
C GLU A 44 3.59 -12.99 -5.65
N THR A 45 2.67 -12.53 -4.80
CA THR A 45 1.49 -13.30 -4.39
C THR A 45 0.24 -13.05 -5.25
N TYR A 46 0.13 -11.89 -5.90
CA TYR A 46 -1.12 -11.45 -6.50
C TYR A 46 -0.93 -11.04 -7.95
N LYS A 47 -1.97 -11.24 -8.77
CA LYS A 47 -1.89 -10.90 -10.19
C LYS A 47 -2.04 -9.38 -10.34
N TYR A 48 -0.99 -8.73 -10.85
CA TYR A 48 -1.01 -7.31 -11.18
C TYR A 48 -2.11 -6.98 -12.20
N ARG A 49 -2.95 -6.01 -11.84
CA ARG A 49 -4.07 -5.55 -12.66
C ARG A 49 -3.78 -4.22 -13.33
N GLY A 50 -2.98 -3.37 -12.69
CA GLY A 50 -2.64 -2.04 -13.20
C GLY A 50 -2.27 -1.04 -12.12
N ALA A 51 -1.84 0.14 -12.55
CA ALA A 51 -1.53 1.29 -11.70
C ALA A 51 -2.40 2.48 -12.10
N LEU A 52 -2.81 3.23 -11.08
CA LEU A 52 -3.53 4.49 -11.24
C LEU A 52 -2.60 5.63 -10.80
N PRO A 53 -2.38 6.68 -11.62
CA PRO A 53 -1.61 7.83 -11.21
C PRO A 53 -2.30 8.54 -10.02
N LEU A 54 -1.58 8.67 -8.90
CA LEU A 54 -2.08 9.34 -7.69
C LEU A 54 -1.80 10.85 -7.69
N GLY A 55 -0.95 11.33 -8.60
CA GLY A 55 -0.55 12.73 -8.70
C GLY A 55 0.90 12.97 -8.31
N LEU A 56 1.25 14.24 -8.09
CA LEU A 56 2.58 14.68 -7.70
C LEU A 56 2.57 15.10 -6.24
N ALA A 57 3.42 14.46 -5.43
CA ALA A 57 3.66 14.91 -4.07
C ALA A 57 4.56 16.16 -4.13
N TRP A 58 4.12 17.27 -3.53
CA TRP A 58 4.90 18.52 -3.42
C TRP A 58 5.95 18.44 -2.31
N ARG A 59 6.66 17.31 -2.24
CA ARG A 59 7.62 16.95 -1.19
C ARG A 59 8.98 16.65 -1.82
N THR A 60 10.06 17.01 -1.15
CA THR A 60 11.40 16.58 -1.55
C THR A 60 11.58 15.08 -1.27
N GLU A 61 12.54 14.44 -1.93
CA GLU A 61 12.87 13.02 -1.65
C GLU A 61 13.19 12.77 -0.17
N GLN A 62 13.85 13.72 0.49
CA GLN A 62 14.12 13.64 1.92
C GLN A 62 12.83 13.65 2.74
N GLN A 63 11.91 14.55 2.46
CA GLN A 63 10.61 14.63 3.16
C GLN A 63 9.76 13.38 2.93
N VAL A 64 9.81 12.83 1.71
CA VAL A 64 9.16 11.54 1.42
C VAL A 64 9.79 10.44 2.26
N THR A 65 11.12 10.36 2.32
CA THR A 65 11.83 9.36 3.11
C THR A 65 11.50 9.44 4.60
N GLU A 66 11.40 10.65 5.15
CA GLU A 66 10.97 10.88 6.54
C GLU A 66 9.55 10.35 6.78
N VAL A 67 8.60 10.63 5.87
CA VAL A 67 7.24 10.07 5.94
C VAL A 67 7.25 8.54 5.91
N LEU A 68 8.06 7.94 5.02
CA LEU A 68 8.18 6.49 4.91
C LEU A 68 8.75 5.86 6.18
N HIS A 69 9.76 6.48 6.77
CA HIS A 69 10.36 6.03 8.02
C HIS A 69 9.34 6.08 9.18
N ASP A 70 8.59 7.16 9.29
CA ASP A 70 7.55 7.29 10.33
C ASP A 70 6.42 6.29 10.13
N MET A 71 5.98 6.08 8.88
CA MET A 71 5.00 5.06 8.53
C MET A 71 5.51 3.65 8.87
N SER A 72 6.78 3.34 8.59
CA SER A 72 7.38 2.05 8.93
C SER A 72 7.38 1.78 10.43
N ARG A 73 7.68 2.79 11.26
CA ARG A 73 7.61 2.65 12.73
C ARG A 73 6.18 2.48 13.24
N GLU A 74 5.25 3.23 12.69
CA GLU A 74 3.86 3.19 13.13
C GLU A 74 3.15 1.90 12.74
N TRP A 75 3.47 1.34 11.57
CA TRP A 75 2.83 0.17 11.01
C TRP A 75 3.63 -1.13 11.20
N GLY A 76 4.93 -1.05 11.46
CA GLY A 76 5.84 -2.21 11.52
C GLY A 76 5.53 -3.22 12.62
N ASP A 77 5.05 -2.77 13.77
CA ASP A 77 4.68 -3.64 14.90
C ASP A 77 3.18 -4.02 14.91
N GLN A 78 2.43 -3.59 13.90
CA GLN A 78 0.98 -3.69 13.91
C GLN A 78 0.49 -4.97 13.24
N VAL A 79 -0.54 -5.57 13.83
CA VAL A 79 -1.17 -6.78 13.29
C VAL A 79 -2.21 -6.40 12.24
N TYR A 80 -2.11 -7.00 11.06
CA TYR A 80 -3.09 -6.84 9.99
C TYR A 80 -4.51 -7.21 10.47
N SER A 81 -5.48 -6.35 10.17
CA SER A 81 -6.90 -6.56 10.47
C SER A 81 -7.73 -6.21 9.25
N ILE A 82 -8.65 -7.12 8.89
CA ILE A 82 -9.60 -6.92 7.79
C ILE A 82 -10.42 -5.64 8.02
N ASN A 83 -10.83 -5.37 9.28
CA ASN A 83 -11.63 -4.19 9.65
C ASN A 83 -10.77 -3.06 10.21
N GLY A 84 -9.91 -2.48 9.38
CA GLY A 84 -9.35 -1.14 9.62
C GLY A 84 -7.84 -1.01 9.46
N ARG A 85 -7.05 -2.07 9.58
CA ARG A 85 -5.59 -2.00 9.41
C ARG A 85 -5.14 -3.01 8.36
N ASN A 86 -5.36 -2.62 7.10
CA ASN A 86 -5.13 -3.43 5.93
C ASN A 86 -4.36 -2.64 4.86
N CYS A 87 -4.14 -3.23 3.69
CA CYS A 87 -3.42 -2.56 2.60
C CYS A 87 -4.11 -1.27 2.12
N GLN A 88 -5.44 -1.20 2.17
CA GLN A 88 -6.21 -0.04 1.71
C GLN A 88 -6.07 1.13 2.68
N THR A 89 -6.24 0.88 3.97
CA THR A 89 -6.10 1.92 5.00
C THR A 89 -4.65 2.38 5.15
N PHE A 90 -3.68 1.50 4.88
CA PHE A 90 -2.28 1.90 4.75
C PHE A 90 -2.06 2.84 3.54
N ALA A 91 -2.57 2.46 2.36
CA ALA A 91 -2.42 3.27 1.15
C ALA A 91 -3.04 4.66 1.31
N GLU A 92 -4.25 4.73 1.89
CA GLU A 92 -4.92 5.99 2.21
C GLU A 92 -4.10 6.85 3.18
N ALA A 93 -3.62 6.27 4.28
CA ALA A 93 -2.81 6.98 5.26
C ALA A 93 -1.49 7.52 4.67
N LEU A 94 -0.85 6.73 3.80
CA LEU A 94 0.38 7.14 3.12
C LEU A 94 0.10 8.30 2.15
N CYS A 95 -0.92 8.18 1.29
CA CYS A 95 -1.32 9.25 0.35
C CYS A 95 -1.62 10.57 1.09
N SER A 96 -2.38 10.50 2.18
CA SER A 96 -2.72 11.67 3.00
C SER A 96 -1.47 12.37 3.54
N ARG A 97 -0.48 11.62 4.07
CA ARG A 97 0.78 12.22 4.57
C ARG A 97 1.64 12.84 3.47
N LEU A 98 1.58 12.26 2.28
CA LEU A 98 2.24 12.77 1.08
C LEU A 98 1.52 14.00 0.50
N GLY A 99 0.31 14.33 0.98
CA GLY A 99 -0.48 15.46 0.51
C GLY A 99 -1.18 15.16 -0.82
N LEU A 100 -1.52 13.89 -1.05
CA LEU A 100 -2.28 13.43 -2.21
C LEU A 100 -3.72 13.17 -1.74
N GLU A 101 -4.67 13.97 -2.25
CA GLU A 101 -6.13 13.83 -2.04
C GLU A 101 -6.85 13.60 -3.37
#